data_AF-D6ACB3-F1
#
_entry.id   AF-D6ACB3-F1
#
_cell.length_a   1.000
_cell.length_b   1.000
_cell.length_c   1.000
_cell.angle_alpha   90.00
_cell.angle_beta   90.00
_cell.angle_gamma   90.00
#
_symmetry.space_group_name_H-M   'P 1'
#
loop_
_entity.id
_entity.type
_entity.pdbx_description
1 polymer ?
#
loop_
_entity_poly.entity_id
_entity_poly.type
_entity_poly.pdbx_seq_one_letter_code
_entity_poly.pdbx_strand_id
1 'polypeptide(L)'
;MRIKMIDVDELWFVVTVARGSGAAKVDHPGVCGKSVATALREIAEQLDALHPPYACDATPEPQHDYAEPLGPGGTLDAARRTWTDGTGHTWDLSGRWIAAETGGEWEWSGQLDTSGRPVMRAVGSDVQESLDVLRVVYGPISPSTGGRS
;
A
#
# COMPACT_ATOMS: atom_id res chain seq x y z
N MET A 1 23.74 -8.07 0.18
CA MET A 1 22.75 -9.17 0.34
C MET A 1 21.75 -8.72 1.40
N ARG A 2 20.50 -8.44 1.03
CA ARG A 2 19.42 -8.08 1.97
C ARG A 2 18.61 -9.34 2.22
N ILE A 3 18.68 -9.90 3.41
CA ILE A 3 17.85 -11.04 3.80
C ILE A 3 16.58 -10.44 4.42
N LYS A 4 15.44 -10.61 3.77
CA LYS A 4 14.13 -10.33 4.37
C LYS A 4 13.59 -11.65 4.90
N MET A 5 13.32 -11.71 6.21
CA MET A 5 12.68 -12.85 6.84
C MET A 5 11.17 -12.64 6.73
N ILE A 6 10.47 -13.59 6.11
CA ILE A 6 9.01 -13.61 6.02
C ILE A 6 8.56 -14.71 6.97
N ASP A 7 7.72 -14.36 7.95
CA ASP A 7 7.04 -15.35 8.77
C ASP A 7 5.93 -15.98 7.92
N VAL A 8 6.06 -17.26 7.62
CA VAL A 8 5.13 -17.99 6.73
C VAL A 8 3.90 -18.50 7.46
N ASP A 9 3.89 -18.46 8.80
CA ASP A 9 2.76 -18.95 9.61
C ASP A 9 1.64 -17.91 9.75
N GLU A 10 1.91 -16.64 9.47
CA GLU A 10 0.91 -15.56 9.42
C GLU A 10 0.18 -15.47 8.08
N LEU A 11 0.64 -16.19 7.06
CA LEU A 11 0.13 -16.10 5.69
C LEU A 11 -0.60 -17.39 5.27
N TRP A 12 -1.68 -17.23 4.51
CA TRP A 12 -2.49 -18.37 4.05
C TRP A 12 -1.74 -19.26 3.04
N PHE A 13 -0.91 -18.64 2.18
CA PHE A 13 0.10 -19.29 1.35
C PHE A 13 1.10 -18.26 0.82
N VAL A 14 2.27 -18.71 0.37
CA VAL A 14 3.32 -17.89 -0.23
C VAL A 14 3.68 -18.45 -1.60
N VAL A 15 3.76 -17.57 -2.61
CA VAL A 15 4.28 -17.90 -3.94
C VAL A 15 5.64 -17.24 -4.11
N THR A 16 6.67 -18.05 -4.40
CA THR A 16 8.00 -17.56 -4.76
C THR A 16 8.27 -17.82 -6.24
N VAL A 17 8.67 -16.79 -6.98
CA VAL A 17 9.03 -16.91 -8.39
C VAL A 17 10.51 -16.57 -8.58
N ALA A 18 11.27 -17.53 -9.11
CA ALA A 18 12.70 -17.35 -9.36
C ALA A 18 12.94 -16.36 -10.50
N ARG A 19 13.65 -15.28 -10.20
CA ARG A 19 14.04 -14.27 -11.19
C ARG A 19 14.95 -14.91 -12.24
N GLY A 20 14.53 -14.90 -13.50
CA GLY A 20 15.28 -15.42 -14.65
C GLY A 20 14.72 -16.72 -15.21
N SER A 21 14.42 -17.72 -14.38
CA SER A 21 13.84 -19.00 -14.83
C SER A 21 12.31 -18.99 -14.86
N GLY A 22 11.69 -18.07 -14.11
CA GLY A 22 10.23 -18.06 -13.94
C GLY A 22 9.71 -19.25 -13.13
N ALA A 23 10.59 -20.07 -12.56
CA ALA A 23 10.20 -21.21 -11.76
C ALA A 23 9.44 -20.73 -10.52
N ALA A 24 8.20 -21.20 -10.37
CA ALA A 24 7.35 -20.86 -9.23
C ALA A 24 7.34 -22.00 -8.21
N LYS A 25 7.39 -21.63 -6.93
CA LYS A 25 7.17 -22.52 -5.78
C LYS A 25 6.03 -21.95 -4.94
N VAL A 26 5.19 -22.83 -4.41
CA VAL A 26 4.08 -22.46 -3.53
C VAL A 26 4.26 -23.17 -2.19
N ASP A 27 4.33 -22.41 -1.12
CA ASP A 27 4.36 -22.90 0.26
C ASP A 27 3.01 -22.58 0.92
N HIS A 28 2.33 -23.57 1.50
CA HIS A 28 0.97 -23.42 2.05
C HIS A 28 0.78 -24.20 3.36
N PRO A 29 1.46 -23.80 4.45
CA PRO A 29 1.42 -24.53 5.71
C PRO A 29 -0.02 -24.58 6.25
N GLY A 30 -0.55 -25.78 6.46
CA GLY A 30 -1.88 -25.97 7.05
C GLY A 30 -3.08 -25.72 6.12
N VAL A 31 -2.88 -25.35 4.86
CA VAL A 31 -3.98 -25.11 3.90
C VAL A 31 -4.07 -26.24 2.86
N CYS A 32 -5.29 -26.61 2.49
CA CYS A 32 -5.53 -27.58 1.43
C CYS A 32 -5.03 -27.04 0.07
N GLY A 33 -4.13 -27.78 -0.58
CA GLY A 33 -3.55 -27.39 -1.87
C GLY A 33 -4.60 -27.15 -2.97
N LYS A 34 -5.77 -27.80 -2.89
CA LYS A 34 -6.87 -27.54 -3.84
C LYS A 34 -7.45 -26.13 -3.68
N SER A 35 -7.58 -25.63 -2.45
CA SER A 35 -8.05 -24.28 -2.17
C SER A 35 -7.05 -23.24 -2.67
N VAL A 36 -5.75 -23.48 -2.44
CA VAL A 36 -4.67 -22.63 -2.95
C VAL A 36 -4.68 -22.59 -4.47
N ALA A 37 -4.83 -23.73 -5.13
CA ALA A 37 -4.92 -23.79 -6.59
C ALA A 37 -6.13 -23.04 -7.15
N THR A 38 -7.28 -23.04 -6.45
CA THR A 38 -8.43 -22.23 -6.84
C THR A 38 -8.13 -20.73 -6.72
N ALA A 39 -7.58 -20.29 -5.58
CA ALA A 39 -7.21 -18.89 -5.39
C ALA A 39 -6.21 -18.40 -6.45
N LEU A 40 -5.20 -19.22 -6.79
CA LEU A 40 -4.24 -18.87 -7.84
C LEU A 40 -4.88 -18.74 -9.24
N ARG A 41 -5.92 -19.53 -9.55
CA ARG A 41 -6.67 -19.36 -10.81
C ARG A 41 -7.48 -18.09 -10.82
N GLU A 42 -8.18 -17.78 -9.74
CA GLU A 42 -8.96 -16.53 -9.62
C GLU A 42 -8.06 -15.30 -9.75
N ILE A 43 -6.86 -15.32 -9.15
CA ILE A 43 -5.85 -14.26 -9.32
C ILE A 43 -5.41 -14.17 -10.79
N ALA A 44 -5.13 -15.29 -11.44
CA ALA A 44 -4.73 -15.30 -12.85
C ALA A 44 -5.83 -14.71 -13.76
N GLU A 45 -7.09 -15.12 -13.56
CA GLU A 45 -8.24 -14.60 -14.29
C GLU A 45 -8.41 -13.09 -14.08
N GLN A 46 -8.20 -12.59 -12.85
CA GLN A 46 -8.21 -11.15 -12.57
C GLN A 46 -7.08 -10.41 -13.28
N LEU A 47 -5.86 -10.97 -13.26
CA LEU A 47 -4.72 -10.37 -13.95
C LEU A 47 -4.94 -10.30 -15.46
N ASP A 48 -5.47 -11.37 -16.06
CA ASP A 48 -5.81 -11.43 -17.49
C ASP A 48 -6.95 -10.44 -17.83
N ALA A 49 -7.95 -10.30 -16.97
CA ALA A 49 -9.04 -9.34 -17.17
C ALA A 49 -8.56 -7.88 -17.09
N LEU A 50 -7.57 -7.60 -16.23
CA LEU A 50 -6.99 -6.26 -16.08
C LEU A 50 -5.99 -5.91 -17.20
N HIS A 51 -5.43 -6.90 -17.89
CA HIS A 51 -4.42 -6.70 -18.93
C HIS A 51 -4.94 -7.15 -20.30
N PRO A 52 -5.41 -6.22 -21.17
CA PRO A 52 -5.75 -6.55 -22.55
C PRO A 52 -4.55 -7.14 -23.31
N PRO A 53 -4.75 -7.81 -24.47
CA PRO A 53 -3.73 -8.67 -25.14
C PRO A 53 -2.54 -7.92 -25.76
N TYR A 54 -2.23 -6.70 -25.32
CA TYR A 54 -1.05 -5.95 -25.74
C TYR A 54 0.19 -6.45 -24.99
N ALA A 55 1.36 -6.19 -25.55
CA ALA A 55 2.63 -6.59 -24.95
C ALA A 55 2.75 -6.01 -23.53
N CYS A 56 3.13 -6.85 -22.56
CA CYS A 56 3.49 -6.40 -21.23
C CYS A 56 4.73 -5.50 -21.31
N ASP A 57 4.55 -4.19 -21.33
CA ASP A 57 5.63 -3.26 -21.05
C ASP A 57 5.86 -3.30 -19.54
N ALA A 58 6.77 -4.17 -19.12
CA ALA A 58 7.39 -4.10 -17.80
C ALA A 58 8.32 -2.87 -17.75
N THR A 59 7.76 -1.70 -18.00
CA THR A 59 8.40 -0.45 -17.64
C THR A 59 8.61 -0.55 -16.14
N PRO A 60 9.85 -0.46 -15.63
CA PRO A 60 10.08 -0.43 -14.20
C PRO A 60 9.16 0.63 -13.63
N GLU A 61 8.37 0.29 -12.61
CA GLU A 61 7.67 1.30 -11.83
C GLU A 61 8.68 2.41 -11.54
N PRO A 62 8.33 3.69 -11.80
CA PRO A 62 9.22 4.79 -11.52
C PRO A 62 9.75 4.60 -10.10
N GLN A 63 11.07 4.58 -9.94
CA GLN A 63 11.62 4.66 -8.60
C GLN A 63 11.29 6.06 -8.11
N HIS A 64 10.19 6.17 -7.39
CA HIS A 64 9.78 7.41 -6.75
C HIS A 64 10.92 7.83 -5.82
N ASP A 65 11.31 9.10 -5.89
CA ASP A 65 12.10 9.70 -4.81
C ASP A 65 11.24 9.56 -3.55
N TYR A 66 11.51 8.50 -2.79
CA TYR A 66 10.69 8.14 -1.64
C TYR A 66 10.62 9.35 -0.73
N ALA A 67 9.40 9.83 -0.49
CA ALA A 67 9.19 10.86 0.49
C ALA A 67 9.75 10.36 1.83
N GLU A 68 10.50 11.20 2.56
CA GLU A 68 11.21 10.76 3.77
C GLU A 68 10.27 9.98 4.71
N PRO A 69 10.72 8.86 5.30
CA PRO A 69 9.87 8.06 6.18
C PRO A 69 9.24 8.92 7.27
N LEU A 70 7.97 8.67 7.61
CA LEU A 70 7.23 9.38 8.67
C LEU A 70 7.80 9.18 10.08
N GLY A 71 8.97 8.55 10.21
CA GLY A 71 9.55 8.14 11.47
C GLY A 71 8.77 7.02 12.17
N PRO A 72 9.34 6.43 13.22
CA PRO A 72 8.61 5.53 14.11
C PRO A 72 7.67 6.34 15.04
N GLY A 73 6.46 5.82 15.23
CA GLY A 73 5.46 6.44 16.10
C GLY A 73 4.69 7.59 15.45
N GLY A 74 3.87 8.24 16.26
CA GLY A 74 3.03 9.36 15.90
C GLY A 74 1.97 9.60 16.96
N THR A 75 1.47 10.82 17.07
CA THR A 75 0.46 11.19 18.07
C THR A 75 -0.74 11.83 17.38
N LEU A 76 -1.92 11.29 17.66
CA LEU A 76 -3.19 11.84 17.16
C LEU A 76 -3.78 12.81 18.19
N ASP A 77 -3.95 14.07 17.82
CA ASP A 77 -4.89 15.00 18.44
C ASP A 77 -6.25 14.82 17.77
N ALA A 78 -7.08 13.94 18.33
CA ALA A 78 -8.40 13.61 17.76
C ALA A 78 -9.36 14.81 17.77
N ALA A 79 -9.22 15.74 18.71
CA ALA A 79 -10.07 16.93 18.79
C ALA A 79 -9.78 17.90 17.64
N ARG A 80 -8.51 18.03 17.25
CA ARG A 80 -8.08 18.85 16.11
C ARG A 80 -8.04 18.09 14.79
N ARG A 81 -8.23 16.77 14.80
CA ARG A 81 -7.99 15.86 13.66
C ARG A 81 -6.60 16.08 13.08
N THR A 82 -5.62 16.15 13.96
CA THR A 82 -4.25 16.45 13.58
C THR A 82 -3.37 15.30 14.03
N TRP A 83 -2.53 14.78 13.15
CA TRP A 83 -1.58 13.72 13.49
C TRP A 83 -0.16 14.24 13.32
N THR A 84 0.64 14.15 14.37
CA THR A 84 2.05 14.51 14.33
C THR A 84 2.86 13.22 14.17
N ASP A 85 3.66 13.15 13.12
CA ASP A 85 4.47 11.97 12.82
C ASP A 85 5.72 11.86 13.70
N GLY A 86 6.46 10.76 13.58
CA GLY A 86 7.68 10.50 14.33
C GLY A 86 8.84 11.46 14.03
N THR A 87 8.71 12.30 12.99
CA THR A 87 9.67 13.37 12.64
C THR A 87 9.25 14.75 13.16
N GLY A 88 8.06 14.86 13.76
CA GLY A 88 7.49 16.11 14.25
C GLY A 88 6.71 16.89 13.19
N HIS A 89 6.55 16.35 11.98
CA HIS A 89 5.72 16.97 10.96
C HIS A 89 4.24 16.69 11.25
N THR A 90 3.39 17.68 10.94
CA THR A 90 2.01 17.71 11.40
C THR A 90 1.05 17.63 10.22
N TRP A 91 0.18 16.63 10.26
CA TRP A 91 -0.76 16.29 9.22
C TRP A 91 -2.17 16.70 9.64
N ASP A 92 -2.80 17.60 8.88
CA ASP A 92 -4.21 17.93 9.04
C ASP A 92 -5.10 16.87 8.35
N LEU A 93 -5.76 16.04 9.17
CA LEU A 93 -6.63 14.95 8.72
C LEU A 93 -8.07 15.41 8.48
N SER A 94 -8.38 16.70 8.67
CA SER A 94 -9.72 17.24 8.42
C SER A 94 -10.02 17.45 6.93
N GLY A 95 -8.98 17.60 6.11
CA GLY A 95 -9.07 17.86 4.68
C GLY A 95 -8.83 16.62 3.82
N ARG A 96 -8.89 16.83 2.51
CA ARG A 96 -8.48 15.85 1.52
C ARG A 96 -7.04 16.07 1.10
N TRP A 97 -6.41 15.01 0.65
CA TRP A 97 -5.02 14.95 0.21
C TRP A 97 -4.98 14.42 -1.21
N ILE A 98 -4.20 15.08 -2.06
CA ILE A 98 -3.99 14.68 -3.46
C ILE A 98 -2.66 13.94 -3.51
N ALA A 99 -2.69 12.74 -4.06
CA ALA A 99 -1.48 12.02 -4.44
C ALA A 99 -0.93 12.59 -5.74
N ALA A 100 0.31 13.09 -5.74
CA ALA A 100 0.88 13.84 -6.85
C ALA A 100 0.91 13.06 -8.17
N GLU A 101 1.02 11.73 -8.10
CA GLU A 101 1.28 10.90 -9.27
C GLU A 101 0.02 10.36 -9.94
N THR A 102 -1.01 10.08 -9.15
CA THR A 102 -2.30 9.61 -9.67
C THR A 102 -3.32 10.74 -9.80
N GLY A 103 -3.09 11.88 -9.12
CA GLY A 103 -4.09 12.92 -8.93
C GLY A 103 -5.28 12.47 -8.07
N GLY A 104 -5.21 11.27 -7.48
CA GLY A 104 -6.27 10.71 -6.65
C GLY A 104 -6.42 11.49 -5.34
N GLU A 105 -7.67 11.74 -4.95
CA GLU A 105 -7.99 12.35 -3.67
C GLU A 105 -8.17 11.28 -2.59
N TRP A 106 -7.67 11.58 -1.40
CA TRP A 106 -7.72 10.71 -0.23
C TRP A 106 -8.19 11.50 0.98
N GLU A 107 -8.98 10.87 1.84
CA GLU A 107 -9.45 11.45 3.09
C GLU A 107 -9.18 10.50 4.25
N TRP A 108 -9.00 11.03 5.45
CA TRP A 108 -8.80 10.18 6.62
C TRP A 108 -10.08 9.37 6.92
N SER A 109 -9.93 8.06 7.07
CA SER A 109 -11.03 7.13 7.37
C SER A 109 -11.60 7.30 8.78
N GLY A 110 -10.90 8.03 9.66
CA GLY A 110 -11.19 8.08 11.09
C GLY A 110 -10.46 7.01 11.91
N GLN A 111 -9.65 6.17 11.27
CA GLN A 111 -8.95 5.05 11.91
C GLN A 111 -7.43 5.22 11.85
N LEU A 112 -6.74 4.54 12.76
CA LEU A 112 -5.31 4.32 12.73
C LEU A 112 -5.02 2.85 12.44
N ASP A 113 -3.91 2.55 11.77
CA ASP A 113 -3.43 1.19 11.59
C ASP A 113 -2.82 0.64 12.87
N THR A 114 -2.32 -0.61 12.83
CA THR A 114 -1.68 -1.27 13.97
C THR A 114 -0.39 -0.60 14.43
N SER A 115 0.21 0.26 13.59
CA SER A 115 1.40 1.05 13.88
C SER A 115 1.06 2.48 14.35
N GLY A 116 -0.22 2.82 14.50
CA GLY A 116 -0.68 4.14 14.92
C GLY A 116 -0.63 5.21 13.83
N ARG A 117 -0.58 4.81 12.56
CA ARG A 117 -0.58 5.73 11.40
C ARG A 117 -1.99 5.93 10.86
N PRO A 118 -2.35 7.11 10.35
CA PRO A 118 -3.67 7.36 9.79
C PRO A 118 -3.97 6.44 8.61
N VAL A 119 -5.12 5.76 8.65
CA VAL A 119 -5.64 5.03 7.50
C VAL A 119 -6.41 6.01 6.62
N MET A 120 -5.98 6.15 5.38
CA MET A 120 -6.54 7.02 4.37
C MET A 120 -7.45 6.22 3.44
N ARG A 121 -8.56 6.79 3.01
CA ARG A 121 -9.50 6.20 2.06
C ARG A 121 -9.52 7.02 0.78
N ALA A 122 -9.46 6.35 -0.36
CA ALA A 122 -9.59 6.99 -1.66
C ALA A 122 -11.01 7.53 -1.85
N VAL A 123 -11.15 8.78 -2.27
CA VAL A 123 -12.46 9.42 -2.47
C VAL A 123 -13.20 8.74 -3.62
N GLY A 124 -14.42 8.26 -3.36
CA GLY A 124 -15.24 7.56 -4.36
C GLY A 124 -14.88 6.09 -4.55
N SER A 125 -14.06 5.52 -3.67
CA SER A 125 -13.67 4.10 -3.67
C SER A 125 -13.64 3.54 -2.25
N ASP A 126 -13.71 2.22 -2.12
CA ASP A 126 -13.54 1.51 -0.84
C ASP A 126 -12.06 1.17 -0.53
N VAL A 127 -11.14 1.58 -1.41
CA VAL A 127 -9.69 1.40 -1.20
C VAL A 127 -9.23 2.21 0.01
N GLN A 128 -8.54 1.52 0.92
CA GLN A 128 -7.96 2.11 2.12
C GLN A 128 -6.50 1.71 2.24
N GLU A 129 -5.65 2.68 2.56
CA GLU A 129 -4.22 2.47 2.74
C GLU A 129 -3.72 3.32 3.89
N SER A 130 -2.71 2.83 4.60
CA SER A 130 -2.04 3.65 5.61
C SER A 130 -1.29 4.82 4.94
N LEU A 131 -1.21 5.95 5.63
CA LEU A 131 -0.61 7.19 5.12
C LEU A 131 0.83 7.00 4.61
N ASP A 132 1.57 6.06 5.19
CA ASP A 132 2.93 5.72 4.75
C ASP A 132 2.95 4.93 3.45
N VAL A 133 2.10 3.92 3.32
CA VAL A 133 1.89 3.16 2.08
C VAL A 133 1.48 4.12 0.99
N LEU A 134 0.57 5.04 1.30
CA LEU A 134 0.07 6.01 0.36
C LEU A 134 1.22 6.89 -0.20
N ARG A 135 2.11 7.40 0.68
CA ARG A 135 3.28 8.19 0.26
C ARG A 135 4.33 7.40 -0.53
N VAL A 136 4.41 6.10 -0.31
CA VAL A 136 5.37 5.22 -0.98
C VAL A 136 4.87 4.76 -2.34
N VAL A 137 3.56 4.48 -2.46
CA VAL A 137 2.94 3.86 -3.64
C VAL A 137 2.38 4.90 -4.60
N TYR A 138 1.81 6.01 -4.09
CA TYR A 138 1.17 7.04 -4.92
C TYR A 138 1.95 8.36 -4.94
N GLY A 139 3.15 8.35 -4.37
CA GLY A 139 4.07 9.49 -4.32
C GLY A 139 3.76 10.52 -3.23
N PRO A 140 4.44 11.68 -3.26
CA PRO A 140 4.20 12.76 -2.32
C PRO A 140 2.74 13.19 -2.33
N ILE A 141 2.20 13.48 -1.15
CA ILE A 141 0.83 13.96 -1.02
C ILE A 141 0.76 15.36 -0.45
N SER A 142 -0.21 16.12 -0.92
CA SER A 142 -0.43 17.51 -0.51
C SER A 142 -1.92 17.77 -0.27
N PRO A 143 -2.29 18.65 0.66
CA PRO A 143 -3.69 18.96 0.89
C PRO A 143 -4.34 19.55 -0.38
N SER A 144 -5.55 19.08 -0.71
CA SER A 144 -6.28 19.40 -1.95
C SER A 144 -6.66 20.88 -2.05
N THR A 145 -6.77 21.56 -0.92
CA THR A 145 -7.08 22.99 -0.82
C THR A 145 -6.06 23.65 0.09
N GLY A 146 -4.99 24.21 -0.48
CA GLY A 146 -4.18 25.34 0.04
C GLY A 146 -3.80 25.39 1.52
N GLY A 147 -3.94 24.31 2.27
CA GLY A 147 -3.59 24.21 3.69
C GLY A 147 -2.09 24.01 3.79
N ARG A 148 -1.43 24.80 4.64
CA ARG A 148 0.01 24.66 4.87
C ARG A 148 0.33 23.24 5.33
N SER A 149 1.09 22.52 4.51
CA SER A 149 2.01 21.46 4.93
C SER A 149 3.16 22.07 5.72
#